data_AF-A0A7Y5AU60-F1
#
_entry.id   AF-A0A7Y5AU60-F1
#
_cell.length_a   1.000
_cell.length_b   1.000
_cell.length_c   1.000
_cell.angle_alpha   90.00
_cell.angle_beta   90.00
_cell.angle_gamma   90.00
#
_symmetry.space_group_name_H-M   'P 1'
#
loop_
_entity.id
_entity.type
_entity.pdbx_description
1 polymer ?
#
loop_
_entity_poly.entity_id
_entity_poly.type
_entity_poly.pdbx_seq_one_letter_code
_entity_poly.pdbx_strand_id
1 'polypeptide(L)' 'MHDYIEIVCLYHYPLKLTLSSGAVLSGKALTTRYNQQRQECLLTKRKDSKNQ' A
#
# COMPACT_ATOMS: atom_id res chain seq x y z
N MET A 1 14.58 -9.95 -12.03
CA MET A 1 13.29 -9.26 -11.76
C MET A 1 13.23 -9.04 -10.25
N HIS A 2 12.98 -7.82 -9.78
CA HIS A 2 12.91 -7.53 -8.35
C HIS A 2 11.46 -7.30 -7.93
N ASP A 3 11.06 -7.93 -6.83
CA ASP A 3 9.77 -7.67 -6.20
C ASP A 3 9.86 -6.38 -5.36
N TYR A 4 9.53 -5.27 -6.00
CA TYR A 4 9.51 -3.98 -5.32
C TYR A 4 8.44 -3.90 -4.23
N ILE A 5 7.38 -4.71 -4.31
CA ILE A 5 6.33 -4.74 -3.29
C ILE A 5 6.87 -5.36 -2.00
N GLU A 6 7.65 -6.44 -2.09
CA GLU A 6 8.34 -7.00 -0.91
C GLU A 6 9.33 -6.00 -0.29
N ILE A 7 10.12 -5.31 -1.12
CA ILE A 7 11.09 -4.32 -0.63
C ILE A 7 10.41 -3.17 0.13
N VAL A 8 9.33 -2.59 -0.43
CA VAL A 8 8.63 -1.49 0.26
C VAL A 8 7.96 -1.94 1.54
N CYS A 9 7.54 -3.21 1.64
CA CYS A 9 7.00 -3.80 2.86
C CYS A 9 8.10 -4.02 3.91
N LEU A 10 9.22 -4.64 3.53
CA LEU A 10 10.35 -4.95 4.42
C LEU A 10 10.85 -3.70 5.14
N TYR A 11 11.03 -2.61 4.39
CA TYR A 11 11.52 -1.34 4.94
C TYR A 11 10.41 -0.37 5.34
N HIS A 12 9.14 -0.76 5.17
CA HIS A 12 7.97 0.06 5.42
C HIS A 12 8.07 1.47 4.80
N TYR A 13 8.32 1.55 3.50
CA TYR A 13 8.50 2.84 2.82
C TYR A 13 7.19 3.65 2.79
N PRO A 14 7.27 4.98 2.95
CA PRO A 14 6.19 5.86 2.52
C PRO A 14 6.07 5.78 1.00
N LEU A 15 4.84 5.67 0.50
CA LEU A 15 4.56 5.47 -0.91
C LEU A 15 3.29 6.18 -1.33
N LYS A 16 3.22 6.47 -2.63
CA LYS A 16 2.07 7.04 -3.34
C LYS A 16 1.65 6.04 -4.41
N LEU A 17 0.45 5.49 -4.28
CA LEU A 17 -0.15 4.55 -5.22
C LEU A 17 -1.06 5.29 -6.18
N THR A 18 -0.91 5.03 -7.47
CA THR A 18 -1.91 5.37 -8.48
C THR A 18 -2.67 4.10 -8.82
N LEU A 19 -3.96 4.07 -8.53
CA LEU A 19 -4.83 2.94 -8.86
C LEU A 19 -5.19 2.97 -10.35
N SER A 20 -5.63 1.83 -10.89
CA SER A 20 -6.10 1.74 -12.29
C SER A 20 -7.29 2.65 -12.60
N SER A 21 -8.07 3.05 -11.59
CA SER A 21 -9.11 4.06 -11.71
C SER A 21 -8.59 5.50 -11.86
N GLY A 22 -7.28 5.72 -11.73
CA GLY A 22 -6.64 7.04 -11.67
C GLY A 22 -6.64 7.66 -10.27
N ALA A 23 -7.32 7.05 -9.29
CA ALA A 23 -7.31 7.52 -7.91
C ALA A 23 -5.90 7.39 -7.30
N VAL A 24 -5.53 8.35 -6.47
CA VAL A 24 -4.21 8.41 -5.84
C VAL A 24 -4.35 8.23 -4.32
N LEU A 25 -3.59 7.29 -3.76
CA LEU A 25 -3.54 7.02 -2.32
C LEU A 25 -2.12 7.21 -1.81
N SER A 26 -1.97 7.82 -0.64
CA SER A 26 -0.67 7.95 0.04
C SER A 26 -0.70 7.20 1.37
N GLY A 27 0.39 6.52 1.70
CA GLY A 27 0.48 5.73 2.92
C GLY A 27 1.85 5.12 3.14
N LYS A 28 1.98 4.34 4.22
CA LYS A 28 3.17 3.55 4.53
C LYS A 28 2.89 2.07 4.23
N ALA A 29 3.74 1.41 3.44
CA ALA A 29 3.64 -0.03 3.23
C ALA A 29 3.82 -0.78 4.54
N LEU A 30 3.02 -1.82 4.75
CA LEU A 30 3.14 -2.72 5.89
C LEU A 30 3.50 -4.14 5.45
N THR A 31 2.67 -4.74 4.59
CA THR A 31 2.84 -6.13 4.13
C THR A 31 1.87 -6.41 2.97
N THR A 32 2.07 -7.50 2.23
CA THR A 32 1.04 -8.10 1.37
C THR A 32 0.18 -9.11 2.13
N ARG A 33 -1.12 -9.18 1.82
CA ARG A 33 -2.07 -10.18 2.36
C ARG A 33 -3.15 -10.48 1.32
N TYR A 34 -3.78 -11.65 1.45
CA TYR A 34 -4.99 -11.97 0.68
C TYR A 34 -6.22 -11.30 1.29
N ASN A 35 -7.06 -10.70 0.44
CA ASN A 35 -8.38 -10.21 0.84
C ASN A 35 -9.41 -11.36 0.90
N GLN A 36 -10.66 -11.05 1.25
CA GLN A 36 -11.75 -12.05 1.32
C GLN A 36 -12.04 -12.75 -0.02
N GLN A 37 -11.70 -12.11 -1.14
CA GLN A 37 -11.82 -12.66 -2.49
C GLN A 37 -10.56 -13.42 -2.95
N ARG A 38 -9.62 -13.69 -2.02
CA ARG A 38 -8.31 -14.32 -2.28
C ARG A 38 -7.45 -13.57 -3.32
N GLN A 39 -7.63 -12.27 -3.44
CA GLN A 39 -6.74 -11.42 -4.25
C GLN A 39 -5.60 -10.92 -3.37
N GLU A 40 -4.39 -10.95 -3.91
CA GLU A 40 -3.23 -10.36 -3.23
C GLU A 40 -3.37 -8.84 -3.18
N CYS A 41 -3.19 -8.27 -1.98
CA CYS A 41 -3.39 -6.85 -1.71
C CYS A 41 -2.23 -6.31 -0.87
N LEU A 42 -1.82 -5.06 -1.15
CA LEU A 42 -0.87 -4.32 -0.33
C LEU A 42 -1.60 -3.63 0.84
N LEU A 43 -1.28 -4.02 2.07
CA LEU A 43 -1.78 -3.37 3.28
C LEU A 43 -0.96 -2.10 3.53
N THR A 44 -1.63 -0.96 3.67
CA THR A 44 -1.00 0.33 3.94
C THR A 44 -1.58 1.00 5.19
N LYS A 45 -0.73 1.72 5.93
CA LYS A 45 -1.18 2.64 6.99
C LYS A 45 -1.31 4.04 6.42
N ARG A 46 -2.54 4.54 6.33
CA ARG A 46 -2.81 5.96 6.04
C ARG A 46 -2.51 6.79 7.28
N LYS A 47 -1.77 7.88 7.11
CA LYS A 47 -1.85 9.01 8.03
C LYS A 47 -3.04 9.83 7.59
N ASP A 48 -4.22 9.51 8.10
CA ASP A 48 -5.36 10.39 7.94
C ASP A 48 -5.11 11.60 8.85
N SER A 49 -4.68 12.71 8.26
CA SER A 49 -4.75 14.01 8.93
C SER A 49 -6.22 14.42 8.97
N LYS A 50 -7.00 13.82 9.86
CA LYS A 50 -8.26 14.42 10.29
C LYS A 50 -7.91 15.62 11.15
N ASN A 51 -7.79 16.77 10.49
CA ASN A 51 -7.88 18.07 11.12
C ASN A 51 -9.33 18.56 10.93
N GLN A 52 -10.23 18.09 11.79
CA GLN A 52 -11.45 18.78 12.20
C GLN A 52 -12.02 18.11 13.45
#